data_AF-A0A6L6BD74-F1
#
_entry.id   AF-A0A6L6BD74-F1
#
_cell.length_a   1.000
_cell.length_b   1.000
_cell.length_c   1.000
_cell.angle_alpha   90.00
_cell.angle_beta   90.00
_cell.angle_gamma   90.00
#
_symmetry.space_group_name_H-M   'P 1'
#
loop_
_entity.id
_entity.type
_entity.pdbx_description
1 polymer ?
#
loop_
_entity_poly.entity_id
_entity_poly.type
_entity_poly.pdbx_seq_one_letter_code
_entity_poly.pdbx_strand_id
1 'polypeptide(L)'
;MKPTYMKKFAIASVALSLIGGFALAPASMAAAPTRSISVNAEGTVKVTPDAVRLSATATAMAASNKSALSEASKVAAAVRKALLENGVAKTEIATQSITSYPEYNYSTDGVSQLIGYRASQ
;
A
#
# COMPACT_ATOMS: atom_id res chain seq x y z
N MET A 1 -75.99 -23.03 59.61
CA MET A 1 -74.72 -22.65 60.24
C MET A 1 -74.92 -21.20 60.74
N LYS A 2 -75.27 -20.92 62.02
CA LYS A 2 -74.46 -20.86 63.27
C LYS A 2 -73.18 -19.98 63.13
N PRO A 3 -72.80 -19.17 64.14
CA PRO A 3 -73.23 -17.75 64.28
C PRO A 3 -72.09 -16.74 64.64
N THR A 4 -72.44 -15.46 64.85
CA THR A 4 -71.96 -14.55 65.93
C THR A 4 -70.58 -13.83 65.88
N TYR A 5 -70.66 -12.49 65.79
CA TYR A 5 -69.97 -11.38 66.51
C TYR A 5 -68.43 -11.22 66.62
N MET A 6 -67.95 -10.08 66.08
CA MET A 6 -67.27 -8.95 66.76
C MET A 6 -65.79 -9.06 67.22
N LYS A 7 -64.92 -8.13 66.77
CA LYS A 7 -64.21 -7.11 67.60
C LYS A 7 -63.12 -6.34 66.83
N LYS A 8 -63.10 -5.02 67.02
CA LYS A 8 -62.07 -4.05 66.60
C LYS A 8 -60.80 -4.25 67.44
N PHE A 9 -59.66 -4.63 66.85
CA PHE A 9 -58.32 -4.46 67.44
C PHE A 9 -57.28 -4.43 66.32
N ALA A 10 -56.20 -3.66 66.54
CA ALA A 10 -55.02 -3.47 65.69
C ALA A 10 -55.04 -2.27 64.71
N ILE A 11 -55.29 -1.07 65.27
CA ILE A 11 -54.87 0.24 64.70
C ILE A 11 -53.38 0.54 64.98
N ALA A 12 -52.61 -0.39 65.56
CA ALA A 12 -51.29 -0.08 66.13
C ALA A 12 -50.05 -0.50 65.30
N SER A 13 -50.18 -0.94 64.04
CA SER A 13 -49.04 -1.43 63.25
C SER A 13 -48.61 -0.54 62.07
N VAL A 14 -49.30 0.56 61.78
CA VAL A 14 -49.01 1.41 60.62
C VAL A 14 -48.06 2.57 60.93
N ALA A 15 -47.76 2.85 62.21
CA ALA A 15 -47.00 4.04 62.60
C ALA A 15 -45.47 3.89 62.69
N LEU A 16 -44.89 2.68 62.54
CA LEU A 16 -43.45 2.45 62.80
C LEU A 16 -42.59 2.14 61.56
N SER A 17 -43.17 2.03 60.37
CA SER A 17 -42.40 1.76 59.14
C SER A 17 -41.90 3.01 58.41
N LEU A 18 -42.16 4.22 58.93
CA LEU A 18 -41.92 5.46 58.19
C LEU A 18 -40.61 6.22 58.52
N ILE A 19 -39.69 5.70 59.35
CA ILE A 19 -38.52 6.48 59.82
C ILE A 19 -37.15 5.80 59.52
N GLY A 20 -37.10 4.57 58.99
CA GLY A 20 -35.85 3.79 58.93
C GLY A 20 -35.04 3.78 57.62
N GLY A 21 -35.49 4.42 56.53
CA GLY A 21 -35.04 4.05 55.18
C GLY A 21 -34.19 5.03 54.36
N PHE A 22 -33.85 6.22 54.86
CA PHE A 22 -33.42 7.32 53.96
C PHE A 22 -31.96 7.81 54.07
N ALA A 23 -31.06 7.08 54.71
CA ALA A 23 -29.67 7.52 54.79
C ALA A 23 -28.70 6.35 54.75
N LEU A 24 -28.40 5.84 53.54
CA LEU A 24 -27.14 5.18 53.15
C LEU A 24 -27.26 4.71 51.69
N ALA A 25 -27.24 5.65 50.75
CA ALA A 25 -26.84 5.37 49.37
C ALA A 25 -25.45 5.99 49.17
N PRO A 26 -24.47 5.25 48.61
CA PRO A 26 -23.16 5.82 48.33
C PRO A 26 -23.30 6.92 47.27
N ALA A 27 -22.65 8.06 47.51
CA ALA A 27 -22.59 9.16 46.56
C ALA A 27 -22.07 8.65 45.21
N SER A 28 -22.89 8.81 44.17
CA SER A 28 -22.53 8.47 42.80
C SER A 28 -21.29 9.27 42.39
N MET A 29 -20.29 8.57 41.89
CA MET A 29 -19.08 9.15 41.33
C MET A 29 -19.45 10.07 40.17
N ALA A 30 -19.36 11.38 40.38
CA ALA A 30 -19.48 12.35 39.31
C ALA A 30 -18.23 12.25 38.41
N ALA A 31 -18.36 11.56 37.28
CA ALA A 31 -17.36 11.63 36.22
C ALA A 31 -17.30 13.08 35.69
N ALA A 32 -16.15 13.73 35.81
CA ALA A 32 -15.94 15.08 35.29
C ALA A 32 -16.21 15.11 33.77
N PRO A 33 -16.83 16.17 33.23
CA PRO A 33 -17.14 16.24 31.80
C PRO A 33 -15.84 16.33 30.99
N THR A 34 -15.49 15.27 30.27
CA THR A 34 -14.38 15.24 29.32
C THR A 34 -14.77 16.06 28.08
N ARG A 35 -14.24 17.28 27.97
CA ARG A 35 -14.44 18.14 26.79
C ARG A 35 -13.35 17.84 25.77
N SER A 36 -13.65 17.04 24.75
CA SER A 36 -12.76 16.78 23.63
C SER A 36 -13.35 17.33 22.33
N ILE A 37 -12.46 17.83 21.46
CA ILE A 37 -12.78 18.16 20.07
C ILE A 37 -11.96 17.19 19.24
N SER A 38 -12.63 16.25 18.57
CA SER A 38 -11.99 15.35 17.62
C SER A 38 -12.22 15.91 16.22
N VAL A 39 -11.13 16.21 15.51
CA VAL A 39 -11.18 16.71 14.13
C VAL A 39 -10.58 15.63 13.24
N ASN A 40 -11.40 15.08 12.35
CA ASN A 40 -10.94 14.27 11.24
C ASN A 40 -10.89 15.18 10.00
N ALA A 41 -9.73 15.24 9.37
CA ALA A 41 -9.53 15.99 8.13
C ALA A 41 -8.85 15.09 7.10
N GLU A 42 -9.41 15.06 5.90
CA GLU A 42 -8.83 14.38 4.73
C GLU A 42 -8.34 15.44 3.74
N GLY A 43 -7.07 15.40 3.39
CA GLY A 43 -6.46 16.28 2.41
C GLY A 43 -6.15 15.49 1.14
N THR A 44 -6.90 15.73 0.06
CA THR A 44 -6.60 15.16 -1.25
C THR A 44 -5.94 16.21 -2.12
N VAL A 45 -4.77 15.89 -2.69
CA VAL A 45 -4.09 16.75 -3.66
C VAL A 45 -4.02 16.02 -4.99
N LYS A 46 -4.55 16.65 -6.03
CA LYS A 46 -4.45 16.16 -7.41
C LYS A 46 -3.35 16.93 -8.11
N VAL A 47 -2.28 16.23 -8.48
CA VAL A 47 -1.13 16.80 -9.19
C VAL A 47 -1.02 16.16 -10.56
N THR A 48 -0.69 16.96 -11.57
CA THR A 48 -0.31 16.45 -12.90
C THR A 48 1.11 15.90 -12.84
N PRO A 49 1.39 14.70 -13.40
CA PRO A 49 2.76 14.19 -13.47
C PRO A 49 3.71 15.18 -14.15
N ASP A 50 4.89 15.35 -13.58
CA ASP A 50 5.90 16.34 -13.96
C ASP A 50 7.10 15.74 -14.70
N ALA A 51 7.28 14.42 -14.64
CA ALA A 51 8.33 13.70 -15.36
C ALA A 51 7.81 12.42 -16.01
N VAL A 52 8.42 12.05 -17.14
CA VAL A 52 8.18 10.79 -17.83
C VAL A 52 9.49 10.03 -17.94
N ARG A 53 9.50 8.77 -17.51
CA ARG A 53 10.66 7.88 -17.66
C ARG A 53 10.38 6.84 -18.73
N LEU A 54 11.18 6.86 -19.80
CA LEU A 54 11.17 5.81 -20.84
C LEU A 54 12.41 4.94 -20.69
N SER A 55 12.22 3.63 -20.86
CA SER A 55 13.30 2.66 -20.96
C SER A 55 13.21 1.97 -22.33
N ALA A 56 14.26 2.10 -23.12
CA ALA A 56 14.42 1.37 -24.37
C ALA A 56 15.71 0.54 -24.30
N THR A 57 15.65 -0.69 -24.77
CA THR A 57 16.79 -1.61 -24.79
C THR A 57 17.20 -1.88 -26.23
N ALA A 58 18.46 -1.59 -26.56
CA ALA A 58 19.01 -1.90 -27.87
C ALA A 58 19.62 -3.30 -27.82
N THR A 59 19.09 -4.24 -28.61
CA THR A 59 19.63 -5.60 -28.71
C THR A 59 20.13 -5.88 -30.11
N ALA A 60 21.29 -6.55 -30.21
CA ALA A 60 21.85 -7.02 -31.47
C ALA A 60 22.41 -8.43 -31.29
N MET A 61 22.22 -9.28 -32.29
CA MET A 61 22.74 -10.64 -32.31
C MET A 61 23.69 -10.80 -33.49
N ALA A 62 24.88 -11.35 -33.24
CA ALA A 62 25.87 -11.59 -34.29
C ALA A 62 26.71 -12.84 -34.00
N ALA A 63 27.35 -13.39 -35.03
CA ALA A 63 28.14 -14.61 -34.92
C ALA A 63 29.37 -14.48 -34.00
N SER A 64 29.90 -13.26 -33.80
CA SER A 64 31.02 -13.00 -32.89
C SER A 64 30.66 -11.97 -31.82
N ASN A 65 31.29 -12.08 -30.65
CA ASN A 65 31.09 -11.13 -29.55
C ASN A 65 31.49 -9.70 -29.94
N LYS A 66 32.61 -9.55 -30.68
CA LYS A 66 33.09 -8.24 -31.16
C LYS A 66 32.09 -7.58 -32.11
N SER A 67 31.50 -8.35 -33.03
CA SER A 67 30.46 -7.84 -33.93
C SER A 67 29.17 -7.52 -33.17
N ALA A 68 28.74 -8.38 -32.24
CA ALA A 68 27.51 -8.16 -31.48
C ALA A 68 27.59 -6.87 -30.64
N LEU A 69 28.72 -6.66 -29.95
CA LEU A 69 28.96 -5.44 -29.18
C LEU A 69 29.02 -4.19 -30.06
N SER A 70 29.69 -4.28 -31.22
CA SER A 70 29.79 -3.14 -32.15
C SER A 70 28.43 -2.76 -32.72
N GLU A 71 27.63 -3.74 -33.14
CA GLU A 71 26.28 -3.50 -33.67
C GLU A 71 25.33 -2.97 -32.60
N ALA A 72 25.31 -3.55 -31.39
CA ALA A 72 24.52 -3.02 -30.28
C ALA A 72 24.91 -1.57 -29.92
N SER A 73 26.22 -1.27 -29.91
CA SER A 73 26.72 0.08 -29.65
C SER A 73 26.32 1.08 -30.75
N LYS A 74 26.33 0.66 -32.02
CA LYS A 74 25.89 1.49 -33.16
C LYS A 74 24.40 1.78 -33.08
N VAL A 75 23.58 0.76 -32.81
CA VAL A 75 22.12 0.91 -32.65
C VAL A 75 21.83 1.87 -31.49
N ALA A 76 22.49 1.70 -30.34
CA ALA A 76 22.29 2.62 -29.22
C ALA A 76 22.82 4.04 -29.48
N ALA A 77 23.88 4.20 -30.27
CA ALA A 77 24.33 5.52 -30.72
C ALA A 77 23.30 6.17 -31.66
N ALA A 78 22.69 5.41 -32.57
CA ALA A 78 21.65 5.90 -33.46
C ALA A 78 20.39 6.33 -32.69
N VAL A 79 19.96 5.53 -31.69
CA VAL A 79 18.83 5.89 -30.82
C VAL A 79 19.12 7.18 -30.05
N ARG A 80 20.32 7.33 -29.47
CA ARG A 80 20.70 8.58 -28.79
C ARG A 80 20.73 9.78 -29.74
N LYS A 81 21.25 9.61 -30.95
CA LYS A 81 21.26 10.65 -31.98
C LYS A 81 19.84 11.08 -32.33
N ALA A 82 18.94 10.13 -32.55
CA ALA A 82 17.53 10.42 -32.81
C ALA A 82 16.87 11.17 -31.63
N LEU A 83 17.14 10.78 -30.38
CA LEU A 83 16.60 11.46 -29.20
C LEU A 83 17.10 12.92 -29.09
N LEU A 84 18.40 13.14 -29.35
CA LEU A 84 18.98 14.49 -29.40
C LEU A 84 18.38 15.35 -30.52
N GLU A 85 18.17 14.76 -31.70
CA GLU A 85 17.51 15.43 -32.83
C GLU A 85 16.04 15.77 -32.54
N ASN A 86 15.36 14.97 -31.73
CA ASN A 86 13.99 15.22 -31.27
C ASN A 86 13.94 16.15 -30.03
N GLY A 87 15.07 16.73 -29.62
CA GLY A 87 15.10 17.76 -28.57
C GLY A 87 15.26 17.25 -27.14
N VAL A 88 15.52 15.95 -26.93
CA VAL A 88 15.85 15.42 -25.60
C VAL A 88 17.24 15.89 -25.21
N ALA A 89 17.38 16.51 -24.04
CA ALA A 89 18.68 17.03 -23.61
C ALA A 89 19.64 15.88 -23.26
N LYS A 90 20.95 16.06 -23.50
CA LYS A 90 21.95 15.03 -23.16
C LYS A 90 21.94 14.66 -21.67
N THR A 91 21.54 15.59 -20.80
CA THR A 91 21.38 15.39 -19.35
C THR A 91 20.21 14.45 -19.00
N GLU A 92 19.25 14.26 -19.90
CA GLU A 92 18.07 13.41 -19.71
C GLU A 92 18.29 11.99 -20.23
N ILE A 93 19.42 11.74 -20.91
CA ILE A 93 19.77 10.44 -21.48
C ILE A 93 20.72 9.71 -20.53
N ALA A 94 20.20 8.71 -19.82
CA ALA A 94 21.00 7.79 -19.02
C ALA A 94 21.27 6.49 -19.81
N THR A 95 22.54 6.13 -19.99
CA THR A 95 22.94 4.85 -20.59
C THR A 95 23.41 3.87 -19.54
N GLN A 96 23.07 2.60 -19.71
CA GLN A 96 23.60 1.51 -18.88
C GLN A 96 24.77 0.79 -19.58
N SER A 97 25.45 -0.05 -18.81
CA SER A 97 26.50 -0.93 -19.31
C SER A 97 25.97 -1.92 -20.34
N ILE A 98 26.73 -2.16 -21.41
CA ILE A 98 26.39 -3.16 -22.42
C ILE A 98 26.80 -4.53 -21.91
N THR A 99 25.87 -5.49 -21.91
CA THR A 99 26.14 -6.89 -21.59
C THR A 99 26.06 -7.73 -22.85
N SER A 100 26.86 -8.80 -22.92
CA SER A 100 26.87 -9.73 -24.05
C SER A 100 26.83 -11.15 -23.52
N TYR A 101 25.91 -11.95 -24.04
CA TYR A 101 25.72 -13.35 -23.65
C TYR A 101 25.72 -14.26 -24.88
N PRO A 102 26.35 -15.44 -24.80
CA PRO A 102 26.26 -16.43 -25.86
C PRO A 102 24.86 -17.05 -25.88
N GLU A 103 24.31 -17.25 -27.07
CA GLU A 103 23.00 -17.87 -27.32
C GLU A 103 23.21 -19.24 -27.98
N TYR A 104 22.68 -20.28 -27.34
CA TYR A 104 22.81 -21.66 -27.79
C TYR A 104 21.45 -22.21 -28.22
N ASN A 105 21.41 -22.91 -29.35
CA ASN A 105 20.27 -23.71 -29.76
C ASN A 105 20.40 -25.08 -29.10
N TYR A 106 19.34 -25.51 -28.43
CA TYR A 106 19.23 -26.86 -27.91
C TYR A 106 18.25 -27.60 -28.80
N SER A 107 18.78 -28.30 -29.82
CA SER A 107 17.99 -29.30 -30.54
C SER A 107 17.75 -30.52 -29.65
N THR A 108 16.62 -31.21 -29.88
CA THR A 108 16.19 -32.41 -29.14
C THR A 108 17.22 -33.56 -29.19
N ASP A 109 18.21 -33.49 -30.07
CA ASP A 109 19.27 -34.48 -30.28
C ASP A 109 20.51 -34.29 -29.37
N GLY A 110 20.46 -33.35 -28.41
CA GLY A 110 21.45 -33.25 -27.32
C GLY A 110 22.73 -32.48 -27.64
N VAL A 111 22.89 -31.95 -28.86
CA VAL A 111 24.05 -31.12 -29.23
C VAL A 111 23.68 -29.64 -29.10
N SER A 112 24.33 -28.92 -28.18
CA SER A 112 24.19 -27.46 -28.05
C SER A 112 25.00 -26.76 -29.14
N GLN A 113 24.32 -26.18 -30.12
CA GLN A 113 24.98 -25.39 -31.17
C GLN A 113 24.96 -23.90 -30.79
N LEU A 114 26.12 -23.25 -30.77
CA LEU A 114 26.22 -21.80 -30.57
C LEU A 114 25.58 -21.09 -31.78
N ILE A 115 24.48 -20.38 -31.56
CA ILE A 115 23.79 -19.59 -32.60
C ILE A 115 24.50 -18.25 -32.81
N GLY A 116 25.03 -17.67 -31.73
CA GLY A 116 25.75 -16.41 -31.77
C GLY A 116 25.86 -15.76 -30.40
N TYR A 117 26.22 -14.48 -30.40
CA TYR A 117 26.29 -13.64 -29.21
C TYR A 117 25.23 -12.55 -29.31
N ARG A 118 24.42 -12.42 -28.26
CA ARG A 118 23.45 -11.34 -28.11
C ARG A 118 24.02 -10.29 -27.18
N ALA A 119 24.19 -9.08 -27.69
CA ALA A 119 24.55 -7.92 -26.90
C ALA A 119 23.30 -7.06 -26.63
N SER A 120 23.16 -6.56 -25.41
CA SER A 120 22.06 -5.70 -24.97
C SER A 120 22.55 -4.50 -24.17
N GLN A 121 22.01 -3.33 -24.47
CA GLN A 121 22.21 -2.07 -23.73
C GLN A 121 20.89 -1.48 -23.27
#